data_AF-A0A842S9A0-F1
#
_entry.id   AF-A0A842S9A0-F1
#
_cell.length_a   1.000
_cell.length_b   1.000
_cell.length_c   1.000
_cell.angle_alpha   90.00
_cell.angle_beta   90.00
_cell.angle_gamma   90.00
#
_symmetry.space_group_name_H-M   'P 1'
#
loop_
_entity.id
_entity.type
_entity.pdbx_description
1 polymer ?
#
loop_
_entity_poly.entity_id
_entity_poly.type
_entity_poly.pdbx_seq_one_letter_code
_entity_poly.pdbx_strand_id
1 'polypeptide(L)'
;MKKYIHLIDGITTNPSLVKKSGRNFKEVCTEILDTVEGPVSVEAVSEDSEGMIKEAEKFAEWADNVVVKIPMTAEGLKAVKNLSKQGIKTNVTLIFSANQALLAAKAGATYVSPFIGRLDDQGEDGMRLVAEILDIFDIYGFETEVIAASVRHPKHVKDSALLGAHIATIPPAVLKKLFNHSKTDEGIEKFLADWEKVEK
;
A
#
# COMPACT_ATOMS: atom_id res chain seq x y z
N MET A 1 -12.97 7.37 -6.16
CA MET A 1 -12.59 6.00 -5.77
C MET A 1 -13.72 5.02 -6.04
N LYS A 2 -14.94 5.26 -5.52
CA LYS A 2 -16.11 4.36 -5.68
C LYS A 2 -16.34 3.79 -7.09
N LYS A 3 -16.12 4.56 -8.16
CA LYS A 3 -16.26 4.09 -9.56
C LYS A 3 -15.41 2.86 -9.91
N TYR A 4 -14.22 2.71 -9.32
CA TYR A 4 -13.27 1.64 -9.64
C TYR A 4 -13.05 0.67 -8.47
N ILE A 5 -14.00 0.62 -7.52
CA ILE A 5 -13.82 -0.14 -6.28
C ILE A 5 -13.65 -1.64 -6.50
N HIS A 6 -14.25 -2.19 -7.57
CA HIS A 6 -14.13 -3.59 -7.98
C HIS A 6 -12.72 -3.98 -8.49
N LEU A 7 -11.80 -3.03 -8.59
CA LEU A 7 -10.39 -3.23 -8.97
C LEU A 7 -9.44 -2.87 -7.81
N ILE A 8 -9.96 -2.67 -6.61
CA ILE A 8 -9.21 -2.19 -5.45
C ILE A 8 -9.36 -3.20 -4.32
N ASP A 9 -8.26 -3.87 -3.98
CA ASP A 9 -8.24 -4.90 -2.93
C ASP A 9 -7.99 -4.33 -1.53
N GLY A 10 -7.65 -3.04 -1.41
CA GLY A 10 -7.36 -2.42 -0.11
C GLY A 10 -6.98 -0.94 -0.24
N ILE A 11 -6.86 -0.25 0.90
CA ILE A 11 -6.56 1.18 0.95
C ILE A 11 -5.46 1.47 1.98
N THR A 12 -4.46 2.26 1.60
CA THR A 12 -3.48 2.77 2.57
C THR A 12 -3.71 4.24 2.88
N THR A 13 -3.81 4.59 4.16
CA THR A 13 -3.91 5.97 4.61
C THR A 13 -2.60 6.47 5.23
N ASN A 14 -2.55 7.77 5.53
CA ASN A 14 -1.55 8.39 6.41
C ASN A 14 -2.13 9.70 6.96
N PRO A 15 -1.57 10.27 8.05
CA PRO A 15 -2.11 11.47 8.68
C PRO A 15 -2.17 12.67 7.72
N SER A 16 -1.19 12.80 6.82
CA SER A 16 -1.15 13.87 5.82
C SER A 16 -2.31 13.79 4.80
N LEU A 17 -2.71 12.58 4.39
CA LEU A 17 -3.85 12.37 3.50
C LEU A 17 -5.17 12.66 4.21
N VAL A 18 -5.32 12.22 5.47
CA VAL A 18 -6.53 12.48 6.25
C VAL A 18 -6.65 13.97 6.58
N LYS A 19 -5.56 14.65 6.92
CA LYS A 19 -5.54 16.10 7.18
C LYS A 19 -6.04 16.92 5.98
N LYS A 20 -5.73 16.49 4.75
CA LYS A 20 -6.23 17.15 3.52
C LYS A 20 -7.75 17.12 3.39
N SER A 21 -8.44 16.20 4.07
CA SER A 21 -9.91 16.17 4.09
C SER A 21 -10.52 17.27 4.98
N GLY A 22 -9.75 17.80 5.94
CA GLY A 22 -10.25 18.76 6.94
C GLY A 22 -11.21 18.15 7.98
N ARG A 23 -11.38 16.83 8.00
CA ARG A 23 -12.34 16.11 8.86
C ARG A 23 -11.65 15.37 10.01
N ASN A 24 -12.46 14.87 10.96
CA ASN A 24 -11.99 14.06 12.08
C ASN A 24 -11.31 12.77 11.58
N PHE A 25 -10.18 12.41 12.19
CA PHE A 25 -9.38 11.25 11.78
C PHE A 25 -10.16 9.93 11.85
N LYS A 26 -10.86 9.70 12.97
CA LYS A 26 -11.61 8.46 13.19
C LYS A 26 -12.74 8.34 12.17
N GLU A 27 -13.53 9.40 11.99
CA GLU A 27 -14.64 9.41 11.03
C GLU A 27 -14.20 9.07 9.60
N VAL A 28 -13.09 9.68 9.16
CA VAL A 28 -12.55 9.42 7.81
C VAL A 28 -12.05 7.98 7.70
N CYS A 29 -11.37 7.46 8.73
CA CYS A 29 -10.87 6.09 8.69
C CYS A 29 -12.02 5.08 8.70
N THR A 30 -13.05 5.26 9.54
CA THR A 30 -14.22 4.37 9.58
C THR A 30 -14.98 4.38 8.26
N GLU A 31 -15.18 5.54 7.63
CA GLU A 31 -15.79 5.58 6.30
C GLU A 31 -14.97 4.84 5.24
N ILE A 32 -13.65 4.89 5.31
CA ILE A 32 -12.78 4.16 4.38
C ILE A 32 -12.88 2.66 4.63
N LEU A 33 -12.90 2.23 5.90
CA LEU A 33 -13.06 0.84 6.30
C LEU A 33 -14.35 0.23 5.72
N ASP A 34 -15.43 1.00 5.70
CA ASP A 34 -16.72 0.59 5.12
C ASP A 34 -16.74 0.56 3.58
N THR A 35 -15.71 1.09 2.91
CA THR A 35 -15.70 1.19 1.43
C THR A 35 -15.05 0.02 0.72
N VAL A 36 -14.23 -0.78 1.40
CA VAL A 36 -13.52 -1.94 0.84
C VAL A 36 -13.58 -3.10 1.82
N GLU A 37 -13.79 -4.32 1.31
CA GLU A 37 -13.75 -5.52 2.16
C GLU A 37 -12.32 -5.87 2.58
N GLY A 38 -11.34 -5.53 1.75
CA GLY A 38 -9.94 -5.86 2.00
C GLY A 38 -9.20 -4.87 2.91
N PRO A 39 -7.87 -5.05 3.08
CA PRO A 39 -7.12 -4.39 4.13
C PRO A 39 -7.07 -2.87 4.04
N VAL A 40 -7.20 -2.19 5.19
CA VAL A 40 -7.04 -0.73 5.30
C VAL A 40 -5.92 -0.38 6.27
N SER A 41 -4.84 0.22 5.77
CA SER A 41 -3.73 0.68 6.62
C SER A 41 -4.05 2.01 7.31
N VAL A 42 -4.10 2.01 8.64
CA VAL A 42 -4.34 3.18 9.51
C VAL A 42 -3.10 3.46 10.37
N GLU A 43 -2.59 4.68 10.34
CA GLU A 43 -1.27 5.02 10.91
C GLU A 43 -1.34 5.44 12.38
N ALA A 44 -0.54 4.77 13.22
CA ALA A 44 -0.25 5.22 14.58
C ALA A 44 0.70 6.43 14.55
N VAL A 45 0.52 7.36 15.48
CA VAL A 45 1.22 8.65 15.51
C VAL A 45 2.07 8.84 16.77
N SER A 46 1.88 8.01 17.80
CA SER A 46 2.74 8.00 18.98
C SER A 46 4.19 7.67 18.64
N GLU A 47 5.15 8.21 19.41
CA GLU A 47 6.59 8.05 19.16
C GLU A 47 7.20 6.83 19.88
N ASP A 48 6.62 6.42 21.00
CA ASP A 48 7.04 5.28 21.80
C ASP A 48 6.20 4.02 21.55
N SER A 49 6.77 2.85 21.87
CA SER A 49 6.11 1.57 21.63
C SER A 49 4.81 1.39 22.41
N GLU A 50 4.71 1.88 23.66
CA GLU A 50 3.48 1.75 24.45
C GLU A 50 2.34 2.58 23.86
N GLY A 51 2.63 3.80 23.44
CA GLY A 51 1.68 4.68 22.75
C GLY A 51 1.19 4.06 21.45
N MET A 52 2.12 3.55 20.61
CA MET A 52 1.75 2.89 19.35
C MET A 52 0.88 1.65 19.57
N ILE A 53 1.17 0.84 20.59
CA ILE A 53 0.36 -0.35 20.92
C ILE A 53 -1.05 0.06 21.36
N LYS A 54 -1.19 1.07 22.24
CA LYS A 54 -2.50 1.54 22.70
C LYS A 54 -3.34 2.14 21.56
N GLU A 55 -2.71 2.82 20.61
CA GLU A 55 -3.38 3.32 19.40
C GLU A 55 -3.79 2.16 18.49
N ALA A 56 -2.89 1.20 18.27
CA ALA A 56 -3.13 0.02 17.44
C ALA A 56 -4.32 -0.81 17.94
N GLU A 57 -4.39 -1.09 19.24
CA GLU A 57 -5.48 -1.81 19.88
C GLU A 57 -6.82 -1.08 19.66
N LYS A 58 -6.85 0.24 19.85
CA LYS A 58 -8.04 1.05 19.56
C LYS A 58 -8.44 1.03 18.10
N PHE A 59 -7.48 1.03 17.18
CA PHE A 59 -7.77 0.98 15.74
C PHE A 59 -8.32 -0.38 15.34
N ALA A 60 -7.78 -1.47 15.91
CA ALA A 60 -8.26 -2.83 15.65
C ALA A 60 -9.72 -3.04 16.07
N GLU A 61 -10.21 -2.29 17.07
CA GLU A 61 -11.64 -2.30 17.46
C GLU A 61 -12.57 -1.68 16.41
N TRP A 62 -12.05 -0.93 15.42
CA TRP A 62 -12.92 -0.21 14.47
C TRP A 62 -13.49 -1.13 13.40
N ALA A 63 -12.72 -2.09 12.89
CA ALA A 63 -13.15 -3.11 11.93
C ALA A 63 -12.08 -4.21 11.76
N ASP A 64 -12.51 -5.40 11.35
CA ASP A 64 -11.63 -6.57 11.16
C ASP A 64 -10.60 -6.41 10.03
N ASN A 65 -10.87 -5.53 9.06
CA ASN A 65 -9.98 -5.25 7.93
C ASN A 65 -8.92 -4.18 8.23
N VAL A 66 -8.82 -3.70 9.48
CA VAL A 66 -7.76 -2.77 9.89
C VAL A 66 -6.38 -3.44 9.84
N VAL A 67 -5.42 -2.70 9.29
CA VAL A 67 -4.00 -2.98 9.38
C VAL A 67 -3.32 -1.78 10.02
N VAL A 68 -2.62 -1.98 11.13
CA VAL A 68 -1.99 -0.86 11.83
C VAL A 68 -0.66 -0.53 11.17
N LYS A 69 -0.55 0.69 10.68
CA LYS A 69 0.64 1.18 10.02
C LYS A 69 1.59 1.81 11.03
N ILE A 70 2.81 1.27 11.09
CA ILE A 70 3.82 1.59 12.09
C ILE A 70 5.09 2.08 11.39
N PRO A 71 5.69 3.21 11.79
CA PRO A 71 6.93 3.68 11.18
C PRO A 71 8.11 2.75 11.48
N MET A 72 9.05 2.63 10.54
CA MET A 72 10.32 1.93 10.71
C MET A 72 11.22 2.65 11.73
N THR A 73 11.05 2.32 13.01
CA THR A 73 11.89 2.79 14.13
C THR A 73 12.12 1.65 15.13
N ALA A 74 13.09 1.80 16.04
CA ALA A 74 13.32 0.80 17.08
C ALA A 74 12.07 0.57 17.96
N GLU A 75 11.38 1.66 18.35
CA GLU A 75 10.11 1.58 19.10
C GLU A 75 8.97 0.99 18.25
N GLY A 76 8.90 1.35 16.96
CA GLY A 76 7.93 0.76 16.04
C GLY A 76 8.10 -0.76 15.89
N LEU A 77 9.33 -1.25 15.81
CA LEU A 77 9.58 -2.70 15.74
C LEU A 77 9.27 -3.43 17.05
N LYS A 78 9.47 -2.78 18.22
CA LYS A 78 8.97 -3.32 19.51
C LYS A 78 7.45 -3.43 19.50
N ALA A 79 6.75 -2.40 19.01
CA ALA A 79 5.30 -2.42 18.88
C ALA A 79 4.84 -3.53 17.93
N VAL A 80 5.43 -3.65 16.73
CA VAL A 80 5.15 -4.72 15.76
C VAL A 80 5.31 -6.10 16.39
N LYS A 81 6.37 -6.33 17.17
CA LYS A 81 6.59 -7.61 17.86
C LYS A 81 5.53 -7.92 18.90
N ASN A 82 4.98 -6.91 19.57
CA ASN A 82 3.90 -7.08 20.51
C ASN A 82 2.58 -7.36 19.78
N LEU A 83 2.21 -6.50 18.83
CA LEU A 83 0.97 -6.57 18.07
C LEU A 83 0.82 -7.87 17.28
N SER A 84 1.90 -8.35 16.66
CA SER A 84 1.90 -9.64 15.95
C SER A 84 1.57 -10.82 16.86
N LYS A 85 2.01 -10.81 18.13
CA LYS A 85 1.63 -11.85 19.11
C LYS A 85 0.15 -11.79 19.49
N GLN A 86 -0.46 -10.63 19.38
CA GLN A 86 -1.89 -10.43 19.60
C GLN A 86 -2.73 -10.75 18.35
N GLY A 87 -2.10 -11.06 17.21
CA GLY A 87 -2.80 -11.27 15.94
C GLY A 87 -3.22 -9.98 15.23
N ILE A 88 -2.78 -8.80 15.71
CA ILE A 88 -3.08 -7.52 15.08
C ILE A 88 -2.15 -7.34 13.87
N LYS A 89 -2.75 -7.21 12.67
CA LYS A 89 -2.01 -7.04 11.42
C LYS A 89 -1.29 -5.69 11.40
N THR A 90 -0.04 -5.71 10.93
CA THR A 90 0.80 -4.50 10.89
C THR A 90 1.41 -4.26 9.52
N ASN A 91 1.52 -2.99 9.14
CA ASN A 91 2.22 -2.54 7.94
C ASN A 91 3.37 -1.60 8.34
N VAL A 92 4.61 -2.07 8.22
CA VAL A 92 5.76 -1.25 8.55
C VAL A 92 6.11 -0.32 7.38
N THR A 93 6.01 0.98 7.62
CA THR A 93 6.16 2.04 6.61
C THR A 93 7.49 2.78 6.73
N LEU A 94 7.80 3.64 5.75
CA LEU A 94 9.04 4.43 5.69
C LEU A 94 10.28 3.54 5.60
N ILE A 95 10.19 2.47 4.81
CA ILE A 95 11.32 1.59 4.51
C ILE A 95 12.05 2.12 3.27
N PHE A 96 13.36 2.26 3.39
CA PHE A 96 14.26 2.78 2.36
C PHE A 96 15.49 1.88 2.14
N SER A 97 15.60 0.75 2.84
CA SER A 97 16.66 -0.24 2.63
C SER A 97 16.19 -1.66 2.91
N ALA A 98 16.85 -2.64 2.30
CA ALA A 98 16.54 -4.05 2.49
C ALA A 98 16.76 -4.51 3.94
N ASN A 99 17.77 -3.95 4.62
CA ASN A 99 18.01 -4.21 6.05
C ASN A 99 16.83 -3.79 6.93
N GLN A 100 16.19 -2.66 6.62
CA GLN A 100 14.98 -2.24 7.32
C GLN A 100 13.83 -3.24 7.08
N ALA A 101 13.60 -3.65 5.84
CA ALA A 101 12.57 -4.65 5.53
C ALA A 101 12.83 -5.98 6.26
N LEU A 102 14.08 -6.45 6.29
CA LEU A 102 14.49 -7.65 7.03
C LEU A 102 14.16 -7.52 8.53
N LEU A 103 14.47 -6.39 9.15
CA LEU A 103 14.16 -6.16 10.56
C LEU A 103 12.65 -6.15 10.82
N ALA A 104 11.85 -5.53 9.94
CA ALA A 104 10.39 -5.54 10.04
C ALA A 104 9.81 -6.96 9.93
N ALA A 105 10.27 -7.76 8.97
CA ALA A 105 9.84 -9.14 8.80
C ALA A 105 10.19 -9.99 10.05
N LYS A 106 11.41 -9.84 10.60
CA LYS A 106 11.82 -10.51 11.83
C LYS A 106 11.00 -10.10 13.06
N ALA A 107 10.51 -8.86 13.09
CA ALA A 107 9.60 -8.39 14.15
C ALA A 107 8.20 -9.02 14.03
N GLY A 108 7.85 -9.61 12.88
CA GLY A 108 6.55 -10.22 12.62
C GLY A 108 5.57 -9.29 11.91
N ALA A 109 6.07 -8.34 11.10
CA ALA A 109 5.21 -7.50 10.28
C ALA A 109 4.35 -8.34 9.31
N THR A 110 3.10 -7.96 9.12
CA THR A 110 2.25 -8.54 8.06
C THR A 110 2.67 -7.99 6.70
N TYR A 111 2.95 -6.69 6.63
CA TYR A 111 3.39 -6.00 5.43
C TYR A 111 4.62 -5.12 5.69
N VAL A 112 5.42 -4.92 4.65
CA VAL A 112 6.45 -3.89 4.58
C VAL A 112 6.17 -2.97 3.40
N SER A 113 6.31 -1.65 3.60
CA SER A 113 6.10 -0.64 2.57
C SER A 113 7.40 0.10 2.22
N PRO A 114 8.22 -0.40 1.26
CA PRO A 114 9.33 0.34 0.69
C PRO A 114 8.85 1.55 -0.15
N PHE A 115 9.48 2.71 0.03
CA PHE A 115 9.06 3.97 -0.60
C PHE A 115 9.86 4.27 -1.87
N ILE A 116 9.58 3.52 -2.94
CA ILE A 116 10.36 3.53 -4.19
C ILE A 116 10.46 4.94 -4.82
N GLY A 117 9.33 5.63 -4.93
CA GLY A 117 9.29 6.91 -5.63
C GLY A 117 9.91 8.08 -4.87
N ARG A 118 10.34 7.88 -3.62
CA ARG A 118 11.16 8.86 -2.90
C ARG A 118 12.66 8.59 -3.09
N LEU A 119 13.04 7.34 -3.35
CA LEU A 119 14.40 6.98 -3.74
C LEU A 119 14.68 7.48 -5.16
N ASP A 120 13.71 7.33 -6.08
CA ASP A 120 13.83 7.87 -7.44
C ASP A 120 14.01 9.40 -7.43
N ASP A 121 13.32 10.11 -6.54
CA ASP A 121 13.46 11.56 -6.38
C ASP A 121 14.90 11.97 -5.96
N GLN A 122 15.68 11.03 -5.41
CA GLN A 122 17.08 11.19 -4.99
C GLN A 122 18.07 10.63 -6.01
N GLY A 123 17.60 10.14 -7.17
CA GLY A 123 18.45 9.58 -8.22
C GLY A 123 18.85 8.13 -8.00
N GLU A 124 18.23 7.43 -7.06
CA GLU A 124 18.37 5.99 -6.85
C GLU A 124 17.33 5.20 -7.68
N ASP A 125 17.56 3.90 -7.87
CA ASP A 125 16.54 3.01 -8.46
C ASP A 125 15.70 2.40 -7.34
N GLY A 126 14.51 2.96 -7.09
CA GLY A 126 13.60 2.46 -6.07
C GLY A 126 13.07 1.05 -6.35
N MET A 127 13.00 0.63 -7.62
CA MET A 127 12.54 -0.72 -7.97
C MET A 127 13.59 -1.78 -7.63
N ARG A 128 14.88 -1.43 -7.66
CA ARG A 128 15.95 -2.31 -7.18
C ARG A 128 15.76 -2.69 -5.72
N LEU A 129 15.34 -1.76 -4.86
CA LEU A 129 15.04 -2.06 -3.46
C LEU A 129 13.93 -3.11 -3.32
N VAL A 130 12.89 -3.04 -4.15
CA VAL A 130 11.81 -4.04 -4.13
C VAL A 130 12.35 -5.42 -4.51
N ALA A 131 13.17 -5.52 -5.55
CA ALA A 131 13.79 -6.78 -5.94
C ALA A 131 14.65 -7.38 -4.81
N GLU A 132 15.51 -6.57 -4.19
CA GLU A 132 16.37 -7.01 -3.08
C GLU A 132 15.55 -7.51 -1.87
N ILE A 133 14.43 -6.85 -1.55
CA ILE A 133 13.54 -7.29 -0.46
C ILE A 133 12.88 -8.62 -0.81
N LEU A 134 12.38 -8.79 -2.04
CA LEU A 134 11.74 -10.02 -2.48
C LEU A 134 12.71 -11.21 -2.45
N ASP A 135 13.93 -11.03 -2.96
CA ASP A 135 14.98 -12.05 -2.92
C ASP A 135 15.28 -12.47 -1.48
N ILE A 136 15.44 -11.50 -0.56
CA ILE A 136 15.67 -11.80 0.87
C ILE A 136 14.48 -12.55 1.47
N PHE A 137 13.25 -12.13 1.16
CA PHE A 137 12.06 -12.76 1.73
C PHE A 137 11.89 -14.20 1.24
N ASP A 138 12.15 -14.46 -0.03
CA ASP A 138 12.15 -15.81 -0.60
C ASP A 138 13.24 -16.70 0.04
N ILE A 139 14.48 -16.22 0.13
CA ILE A 139 15.62 -16.96 0.71
C ILE A 139 15.34 -17.39 2.17
N TYR A 140 14.75 -16.51 2.97
CA TYR A 140 14.49 -16.77 4.40
C TYR A 140 13.09 -17.32 4.68
N GLY A 141 12.23 -17.44 3.66
CA GLY A 141 10.84 -17.89 3.82
C GLY A 141 10.00 -16.96 4.70
N PHE A 142 10.10 -15.65 4.50
CA PHE A 142 9.25 -14.70 5.22
C PHE A 142 7.86 -14.64 4.60
N GLU A 143 6.83 -14.82 5.42
CA GLU A 143 5.41 -14.63 5.07
C GLU A 143 5.01 -13.15 4.98
N THR A 144 5.90 -12.23 5.33
CA THR A 144 5.65 -10.79 5.27
C THR A 144 5.50 -10.36 3.82
N GLU A 145 4.40 -9.68 3.49
CA GLU A 145 4.13 -9.23 2.13
C GLU A 145 4.75 -7.86 1.84
N VAL A 146 5.19 -7.67 0.59
CA VAL A 146 5.84 -6.44 0.12
C VAL A 146 4.81 -5.55 -0.58
N ILE A 147 4.56 -4.37 -0.01
CA ILE A 147 3.75 -3.31 -0.61
C ILE A 147 4.68 -2.31 -1.30
N ALA A 148 4.81 -2.36 -2.62
CA ALA A 148 5.46 -1.31 -3.40
C ALA A 148 4.70 0.01 -3.19
N ALA A 149 5.27 0.90 -2.38
CA ALA A 149 4.65 2.14 -1.93
C ALA A 149 5.37 3.36 -2.50
N SER A 150 4.76 4.54 -2.34
CA SER A 150 5.25 5.77 -2.98
C SER A 150 5.32 5.67 -4.52
N VAL A 151 4.38 4.94 -5.13
CA VAL A 151 4.26 4.82 -6.60
C VAL A 151 3.97 6.18 -7.24
N ARG A 152 4.72 6.53 -8.30
CA ARG A 152 4.62 7.81 -9.01
C ARG A 152 3.94 7.72 -10.38
N HIS A 153 4.10 6.60 -11.08
CA HIS A 153 3.66 6.46 -12.47
C HIS A 153 3.38 5.00 -12.87
N PRO A 154 2.67 4.76 -13.99
CA PRO A 154 2.33 3.42 -14.46
C PRO A 154 3.51 2.44 -14.56
N LYS A 155 4.71 2.93 -14.89
CA LYS A 155 5.90 2.07 -14.97
C LYS A 155 6.21 1.36 -13.64
N HIS A 156 6.08 2.03 -12.49
CA HIS A 156 6.28 1.37 -11.19
C HIS A 156 5.28 0.26 -10.94
N VAL A 157 4.03 0.44 -11.37
CA VAL A 157 3.00 -0.59 -11.21
C VAL A 157 3.36 -1.82 -12.02
N LYS A 158 3.70 -1.63 -13.31
CA LYS A 158 4.15 -2.70 -14.19
C LYS A 158 5.40 -3.40 -13.66
N ASP A 159 6.41 -2.64 -13.26
CA ASP A 159 7.68 -3.21 -12.80
C ASP A 159 7.52 -3.94 -11.45
N SER A 160 6.67 -3.42 -10.54
CA SER A 160 6.32 -4.11 -9.30
C SER A 160 5.66 -5.46 -9.59
N ALA A 161 4.73 -5.50 -10.55
CA ALA A 161 4.08 -6.74 -10.98
C ALA A 161 5.07 -7.72 -11.62
N LEU A 162 5.99 -7.24 -12.47
CA LEU A 162 7.02 -8.08 -13.12
C LEU A 162 8.02 -8.67 -12.13
N LEU A 163 8.36 -7.93 -11.07
CA LEU A 163 9.23 -8.42 -9.99
C LEU A 163 8.52 -9.40 -9.05
N GLY A 164 7.19 -9.46 -9.06
CA GLY A 164 6.42 -10.27 -8.12
C GLY A 164 6.22 -9.59 -6.76
N ALA A 165 6.21 -8.26 -6.69
CA ALA A 165 5.77 -7.57 -5.49
C ALA A 165 4.31 -7.94 -5.18
N HIS A 166 4.05 -8.37 -3.95
CA HIS A 166 2.74 -8.86 -3.50
C HIS A 166 1.63 -7.82 -3.71
N ILE A 167 1.91 -6.54 -3.43
CA ILE A 167 0.94 -5.45 -3.50
C ILE A 167 1.61 -4.20 -4.06
N ALA A 168 0.87 -3.38 -4.82
CA ALA A 168 1.25 -2.02 -5.15
C ALA A 168 0.18 -1.04 -4.65
N THR A 169 0.54 -0.13 -3.75
CA THR A 169 -0.37 0.95 -3.33
C THR A 169 -0.16 2.18 -4.22
N ILE A 170 -1.20 2.56 -4.95
CA ILE A 170 -1.10 3.56 -6.03
C ILE A 170 -2.03 4.75 -5.83
N PRO A 171 -1.59 5.98 -6.14
CA PRO A 171 -2.49 7.14 -6.13
C PRO A 171 -3.62 7.01 -7.16
N PRO A 172 -4.82 7.57 -6.90
CA PRO A 172 -5.93 7.53 -7.85
C PRO A 172 -5.62 8.08 -9.25
N ALA A 173 -4.69 9.05 -9.34
CA ALA A 173 -4.24 9.60 -10.62
C ALA A 173 -3.40 8.60 -11.43
N VAL A 174 -2.62 7.73 -10.77
CA VAL A 174 -1.87 6.66 -11.44
C VAL A 174 -2.83 5.57 -11.90
N LEU A 175 -3.77 5.14 -11.05
CA LEU A 175 -4.80 4.16 -11.41
C LEU A 175 -5.55 4.57 -12.69
N LYS A 176 -5.99 5.84 -12.78
CA LYS A 176 -6.65 6.35 -14.00
C LYS A 176 -5.78 6.26 -15.26
N LYS A 177 -4.46 6.45 -15.13
CA LYS A 177 -3.54 6.34 -16.27
C LYS A 177 -3.35 4.89 -16.73
N LEU A 178 -3.59 3.89 -15.88
CA LEU A 178 -3.42 2.47 -16.25
C LEU A 178 -4.39 2.02 -17.33
N PHE A 179 -5.58 2.62 -17.42
CA PHE A 179 -6.58 2.28 -18.44
C PHE A 179 -6.26 2.87 -19.83
N ASN A 180 -5.37 3.86 -19.89
CA ASN A 180 -5.23 4.71 -21.06
C ASN A 180 -4.16 4.16 -22.01
N HIS A 181 -4.54 3.97 -23.27
CA HIS A 181 -3.60 3.71 -24.35
C HIS A 181 -4.21 4.20 -25.67
N SER A 182 -3.46 4.99 -26.46
CA SER A 182 -4.01 5.64 -27.67
C SER A 182 -4.56 4.63 -28.69
N LYS A 183 -3.92 3.46 -28.81
CA LYS A 183 -4.43 2.38 -29.69
C LYS A 183 -5.75 1.76 -29.22
N THR A 184 -6.04 1.81 -27.92
CA THR A 184 -7.34 1.37 -27.40
C THR A 184 -8.42 2.33 -27.86
N ASP A 185 -8.17 3.64 -27.73
CA ASP A 185 -9.11 4.68 -28.15
C ASP A 185 -9.35 4.62 -29.67
N GLU A 186 -8.28 4.57 -30.47
CA GLU A 186 -8.35 4.40 -31.93
C GLU A 186 -9.16 3.14 -32.34
N GLY A 187 -8.97 2.04 -31.61
CA GLY A 187 -9.68 0.79 -31.85
C GLY A 187 -11.18 0.90 -31.56
N ILE A 188 -11.54 1.48 -30.42
CA ILE A 188 -12.94 1.69 -30.02
C ILE A 188 -13.66 2.59 -31.01
N GLU A 189 -13.05 3.72 -31.39
CA GLU A 189 -13.62 4.65 -32.37
C GLU A 189 -13.88 3.96 -33.70
N LYS A 190 -12.91 3.16 -34.17
CA LYS A 190 -13.06 2.39 -35.41
C LYS A 190 -14.19 1.36 -35.31
N PHE A 191 -14.28 0.60 -34.22
CA PHE A 191 -15.34 -0.40 -34.06
C PHE A 191 -16.73 0.22 -34.02
N LEU A 192 -16.89 1.36 -33.38
CA LEU A 192 -18.17 2.08 -33.36
C LEU A 192 -18.54 2.59 -34.76
N ALA A 193 -17.58 3.17 -35.49
CA ALA A 193 -17.81 3.63 -36.86
C ALA A 193 -18.11 2.50 -37.85
N ASP A 194 -17.52 1.32 -37.65
CA ASP A 194 -17.82 0.13 -38.46
C ASP A 194 -19.20 -0.45 -38.10
N TRP A 195 -19.58 -0.45 -36.82
CA TRP A 195 -20.89 -0.92 -36.36
C TRP A 195 -22.07 -0.12 -36.93
N GLU A 196 -21.92 1.19 -37.10
CA GLU A 196 -22.93 2.05 -37.74
C GLU A 196 -23.25 1.67 -39.19
N LYS A 197 -22.34 0.95 -39.85
CA LYS A 197 -22.48 0.53 -41.26
C LYS A 197 -23.03 -0.89 -41.41
N VAL A 198 -23.24 -1.61 -40.31
CA VAL A 198 -23.81 -2.97 -40.35
C VAL A 198 -25.32 -2.86 -40.61
N GLU A 199 -25.80 -3.41 -41.72
CA GLU A 199 -27.24 -3.56 -41.99
C GLU A 199 -27.87 -4.51 -40.96
N LYS A 200 -29.01 -4.10 -40.38
CA LYS A 200 -29.73 -4.82 -39.32
C LYS A 200 -30.88 -5.66 -39.88
#